data_AF-A0A9D6W318-F1
#
_entry.id   AF-A0A9D6W318-F1
#
_cell.length_a   1.000
_cell.length_b   1.000
_cell.length_c   1.000
_cell.angle_alpha   90.00
_cell.angle_beta   90.00
_cell.angle_gamma   90.00
#
_symmetry.space_group_name_H-M   'P 1'
#
loop_
_entity.id
_entity.type
_entity.pdbx_description
1 polymer ?
#
loop_
_entity_poly.entity_id
_entity_poly.type
_entity_poly.pdbx_seq_one_letter_code
_entity_poly.pdbx_strand_id
1 'polypeptide(L)'
;MSRPPAPHRPRPPLLPLAAAVVAALAPDAAGSIVRALSLTQLVEQSDSVVLATVESASSAWLDGRIVTDSVVVVGEGLAGAAGGERMVVRTLGGEVDGIGQKVFGEPQLRWGERYLLFLEEYPAGGGPSSAIFRAVGMSQGALPVVDGPGGARVVPNPDLPELVEPGVEMSVGPWLDVPRPLEDVLTEVRAAVDEAGN
;
A
#
# COMPACT_ATOMS: atom_id res chain seq x y z
N MET A 1 -58.07 -71.45 8.39
CA MET A 1 -57.98 -70.74 7.09
C MET A 1 -56.92 -69.66 7.20
N SER A 2 -55.91 -69.76 6.34
CA SER A 2 -54.98 -68.74 5.82
C SER A 2 -54.13 -67.88 6.79
N ARG A 3 -52.82 -68.15 6.74
CA ARG A 3 -51.69 -67.44 7.36
C ARG A 3 -51.42 -66.10 6.66
N PRO A 4 -51.18 -64.98 7.36
CA PRO A 4 -50.55 -63.78 6.79
C PRO A 4 -49.05 -63.62 7.18
N PRO A 5 -48.32 -62.73 6.49
CA PRO A 5 -46.92 -62.92 6.06
C PRO A 5 -45.81 -62.40 7.00
N ALA A 6 -44.57 -62.76 6.63
CA ALA A 6 -43.28 -62.60 7.32
C ALA A 6 -42.84 -61.16 7.66
N PRO A 7 -41.94 -60.97 8.65
CA PRO A 7 -41.48 -59.64 9.07
C PRO A 7 -40.54 -58.98 8.05
N HIS A 8 -40.78 -57.68 7.81
CA HIS A 8 -39.93 -56.82 6.99
C HIS A 8 -38.63 -56.47 7.72
N ARG A 9 -37.47 -56.74 7.10
CA ARG A 9 -36.17 -56.21 7.53
C ARG A 9 -36.06 -54.73 7.10
N PRO A 10 -35.72 -53.78 7.99
CA PRO A 10 -35.43 -52.42 7.57
C PRO A 10 -34.08 -52.36 6.84
N ARG A 11 -34.06 -51.72 5.67
CA ARG A 11 -32.86 -51.38 4.90
C ARG A 11 -32.12 -50.22 5.60
N PRO A 12 -30.78 -50.16 5.59
CA PRO A 12 -30.05 -49.04 6.19
C PRO A 12 -30.30 -47.75 5.38
N PRO A 13 -30.41 -46.58 6.03
CA PRO A 13 -30.61 -45.32 5.33
C PRO A 13 -29.31 -44.88 4.65
N LEU A 14 -29.29 -44.93 3.31
CA LEU A 14 -28.42 -44.11 2.48
C LEU A 14 -28.97 -42.68 2.53
N LEU A 15 -28.34 -41.78 3.28
CA LEU A 15 -28.62 -40.35 3.21
C LEU A 15 -27.35 -39.63 2.68
N PRO A 16 -27.44 -38.96 1.51
CA PRO A 16 -26.29 -38.66 0.67
C PRO A 16 -25.72 -37.26 0.97
N LEU A 17 -24.39 -37.19 1.07
CA LEU A 17 -23.51 -36.33 0.28
C LEU A 17 -24.04 -34.96 -0.23
N ALA A 18 -24.74 -34.18 0.59
CA ALA A 18 -25.29 -32.88 0.19
C ALA A 18 -24.59 -31.67 0.86
N ALA A 19 -23.35 -31.85 1.34
CA ALA A 19 -22.57 -30.77 1.97
C ALA A 19 -21.30 -30.37 1.20
N ALA A 20 -21.01 -30.99 0.05
CA ALA A 20 -19.70 -30.86 -0.61
C ALA A 20 -19.67 -30.04 -1.90
N VAL A 21 -20.77 -29.36 -2.30
CA VAL A 21 -20.87 -28.66 -3.60
C VAL A 21 -21.18 -27.17 -3.44
N VAL A 22 -20.59 -26.51 -2.43
CA VAL A 22 -20.58 -25.03 -2.35
C VAL A 22 -19.18 -24.46 -2.11
N ALA A 23 -18.14 -25.30 -1.95
CA ALA A 23 -16.76 -24.83 -1.76
C ALA A 23 -15.99 -24.55 -3.06
N ALA A 24 -16.56 -24.83 -4.24
CA ALA A 24 -15.84 -24.79 -5.51
C ALA A 24 -16.04 -23.49 -6.33
N LEU A 25 -16.64 -22.46 -5.75
CA LEU A 25 -16.88 -21.16 -6.41
C LEU A 25 -16.34 -19.98 -5.59
N ALA A 26 -15.33 -20.20 -4.74
CA ALA A 26 -14.55 -19.07 -4.24
C ALA A 26 -13.75 -18.54 -5.45
N PRO A 27 -14.01 -17.32 -5.94
CA PRO A 27 -13.12 -16.72 -6.92
C PRO A 27 -11.73 -16.66 -6.28
N ASP A 28 -10.71 -17.08 -7.03
CA ASP A 28 -9.32 -16.79 -6.68
C ASP A 28 -9.22 -15.29 -6.42
N ALA A 29 -9.07 -14.91 -5.15
CA ALA A 29 -8.78 -13.55 -4.78
C ALA A 29 -7.40 -13.25 -5.38
N ALA A 30 -7.37 -12.68 -6.57
CA ALA A 30 -6.17 -12.20 -7.22
C ALA A 30 -5.62 -11.05 -6.36
N GLY A 31 -4.84 -11.41 -5.34
CA GLY A 31 -4.05 -10.46 -4.57
C GLY A 31 -3.14 -9.70 -5.53
N SER A 32 -3.07 -8.38 -5.40
CA SER A 32 -2.07 -7.60 -6.10
C SER A 32 -0.70 -7.99 -5.56
N ILE A 33 0.15 -8.58 -6.40
CA ILE A 33 1.53 -8.92 -6.04
C ILE A 33 2.37 -7.67 -6.28
N VAL A 34 2.93 -7.10 -5.22
CA VAL A 34 3.87 -5.97 -5.30
C VAL A 34 5.30 -6.50 -5.16
N ARG A 35 6.20 -6.01 -6.02
CA ARG A 35 7.61 -6.38 -5.99
C ARG A 35 8.35 -5.53 -4.97
N ALA A 36 9.23 -6.15 -4.18
CA ALA A 36 10.10 -5.42 -3.27
C ALA A 36 11.07 -4.52 -4.05
N LEU A 37 11.23 -3.27 -3.62
CA LEU A 37 12.18 -2.30 -4.17
C LEU A 37 13.34 -2.05 -3.20
N SER A 38 14.55 -1.95 -3.74
CA SER A 38 15.70 -1.42 -2.99
C SER A 38 15.61 0.10 -2.85
N LEU A 39 16.41 0.69 -1.95
CA LEU A 39 16.50 2.15 -1.82
C LEU A 39 16.90 2.81 -3.12
N THR A 40 17.92 2.28 -3.80
CA THR A 40 18.37 2.80 -5.10
C THR A 40 17.22 2.82 -6.10
N GLN A 41 16.43 1.75 -6.17
CA GLN A 41 15.27 1.69 -7.07
C GLN A 41 14.17 2.68 -6.68
N LEU A 42 13.94 2.89 -5.38
CA LEU A 42 12.98 3.90 -4.89
C LEU A 42 13.41 5.31 -5.30
N VAL A 43 14.70 5.63 -5.13
CA VAL A 43 15.28 6.94 -5.49
C VAL A 43 15.28 7.16 -7.00
N GLU A 44 15.76 6.20 -7.78
CA GLU A 44 15.85 6.30 -9.25
C GLU A 44 14.48 6.48 -9.93
N GLN A 45 13.42 5.95 -9.32
CA GLN A 45 12.05 6.09 -9.83
C GLN A 45 11.33 7.33 -9.30
N SER A 46 11.96 8.10 -8.41
CA SER A 46 11.34 9.29 -7.81
C SER A 46 11.71 10.57 -8.55
N ASP A 47 10.70 11.35 -8.91
CA ASP A 47 10.88 12.76 -9.30
C ASP A 47 11.09 13.67 -8.07
N SER A 48 10.61 13.24 -6.90
CA SER A 48 10.80 13.96 -5.64
C SER A 48 10.92 13.02 -4.45
N VAL A 49 11.81 13.33 -3.51
CA VAL A 49 11.95 12.61 -2.24
C VAL A 49 11.86 13.61 -1.10
N VAL A 50 10.87 13.46 -0.22
CA VAL A 50 10.52 14.49 0.77
C VAL A 50 10.18 13.90 2.13
N LEU A 51 10.55 14.61 3.20
CA LEU A 51 9.97 14.45 4.53
C LEU A 51 8.83 15.47 4.67
N ALA A 52 7.59 14.98 4.73
CA ALA A 52 6.42 15.84 4.67
C ALA A 52 5.35 15.48 5.72
N THR A 53 4.50 16.45 6.05
CA THR A 53 3.35 16.27 6.93
C THR A 53 2.06 16.44 6.15
N VAL A 54 1.10 15.54 6.36
CA VAL A 54 -0.21 15.60 5.69
C VAL A 54 -1.05 16.72 6.30
N GLU A 55 -1.43 17.71 5.49
CA GLU A 55 -2.22 18.88 5.91
C GLU A 55 -3.72 18.65 5.69
N SER A 56 -4.10 17.95 4.62
CA SER A 56 -5.49 17.60 4.33
C SER A 56 -5.56 16.38 3.40
N ALA A 57 -6.73 15.73 3.36
CA ALA A 57 -7.02 14.66 2.43
C ALA A 57 -8.49 14.76 1.99
N SER A 58 -8.76 14.56 0.70
CA SER A 58 -10.11 14.54 0.13
C SER A 58 -10.27 13.38 -0.84
N SER A 59 -11.32 12.59 -0.64
CA SER A 59 -11.64 11.46 -1.51
C SER A 59 -12.69 11.85 -2.55
N ALA A 60 -12.56 11.30 -3.75
CA ALA A 60 -13.52 11.49 -4.85
C ALA A 60 -13.60 10.24 -5.73
N TRP A 61 -14.71 10.10 -6.44
CA TRP A 61 -14.84 9.12 -7.50
C TRP A 61 -14.08 9.59 -8.75
N LEU A 62 -13.22 8.73 -9.28
CA LEU A 62 -12.52 8.91 -10.54
C LEU A 62 -12.56 7.59 -11.31
N ASP A 63 -13.17 7.61 -12.50
CA ASP A 63 -13.26 6.46 -13.40
C ASP A 63 -13.75 5.16 -12.72
N GLY A 64 -14.78 5.29 -11.87
CA GLY A 64 -15.41 4.16 -11.18
C GLY A 64 -14.61 3.61 -9.99
N ARG A 65 -13.58 4.33 -9.52
CA ARG A 65 -12.81 4.00 -8.33
C ARG A 65 -12.76 5.22 -7.41
N ILE A 66 -12.68 4.98 -6.10
CA ILE A 66 -12.36 6.07 -5.17
C ILE A 66 -10.85 6.34 -5.23
N VAL A 67 -10.47 7.61 -5.29
CA VAL A 67 -9.10 8.11 -5.09
C VAL A 67 -9.11 9.11 -3.96
N THR A 68 -7.98 9.25 -3.26
CA THR A 68 -7.78 10.24 -2.20
C THR A 68 -6.61 11.14 -2.55
N ASP A 69 -6.87 12.43 -2.67
CA ASP A 69 -5.83 13.44 -2.85
C ASP A 69 -5.45 14.02 -1.49
N SER A 70 -4.20 13.80 -1.10
CA SER A 70 -3.63 14.30 0.15
C SER A 70 -2.71 15.48 -0.15
N VAL A 71 -2.97 16.63 0.49
CA VAL A 71 -2.04 17.76 0.46
C VAL A 71 -0.99 17.54 1.54
N VAL A 72 0.28 17.51 1.15
CA VAL A 72 1.41 17.39 2.07
C VAL A 72 2.23 18.67 2.05
N VAL A 73 2.71 19.09 3.21
CA VAL A 73 3.65 20.21 3.36
C VAL A 73 5.04 19.63 3.57
N VAL A 74 5.97 19.97 2.68
CA VAL A 74 7.36 19.52 2.75
C VAL A 74 8.04 20.20 3.94
N GLY A 75 8.48 19.42 4.91
CA GLY A 75 9.35 19.90 5.99
C GLY A 75 10.80 19.97 5.53
N GLU A 76 11.25 18.89 4.87
CA GLU A 76 12.58 18.79 4.26
C GLU A 76 12.48 18.13 2.89
N GLY A 77 13.10 18.73 1.89
CA GLY A 77 13.26 18.15 0.56
C GLY A 77 14.63 17.52 0.40
N LEU A 78 14.67 16.25 -0.01
CA LEU A 78 15.88 15.47 -0.25
C LEU A 78 16.22 15.46 -1.76
N ALA A 79 15.18 15.42 -2.61
CA ALA A 79 15.29 15.55 -4.06
C ALA A 79 14.01 16.18 -4.62
N GLY A 80 14.13 16.96 -5.71
CA GLY A 80 12.98 17.40 -6.54
C GLY A 80 12.03 18.44 -5.96
N ALA A 81 12.08 18.71 -4.65
CA ALA A 81 11.26 19.72 -3.98
C ALA A 81 12.04 20.42 -2.84
N ALA A 82 11.65 21.64 -2.49
CA ALA A 82 12.21 22.40 -1.37
C ALA A 82 11.30 22.41 -0.13
N GLY A 83 11.90 22.72 1.03
CA GLY A 83 11.16 22.91 2.28
C GLY A 83 10.11 24.04 2.17
N GLY A 84 8.92 23.79 2.71
CA GLY A 84 7.77 24.69 2.69
C GLY A 84 6.83 24.53 1.49
N GLU A 85 7.21 23.73 0.50
CA GLU A 85 6.34 23.44 -0.66
C GLU A 85 5.11 22.61 -0.26
N ARG A 86 4.01 22.81 -1.00
CA ARG A 86 2.80 22.00 -0.90
C ARG A 86 2.69 21.11 -2.12
N MET A 87 2.55 19.81 -1.91
CA MET A 87 2.42 18.82 -2.97
C MET A 87 1.11 18.05 -2.81
N VAL A 88 0.52 17.62 -3.92
CA VAL A 88 -0.67 16.76 -3.92
C VAL A 88 -0.24 15.34 -4.20
N VAL A 89 -0.45 14.45 -3.24
CA VAL A 89 -0.18 13.02 -3.36
C VAL A 89 -1.50 12.27 -3.48
N ARG A 90 -1.72 11.63 -4.63
CA ARG A 90 -2.91 10.83 -4.91
C ARG A 90 -2.68 9.39 -4.53
N THR A 91 -3.61 8.82 -3.77
CA THR A 91 -3.67 7.39 -3.46
C THR A 91 -4.98 6.78 -3.93
N LEU A 92 -4.99 5.47 -4.19
CA LEU A 92 -6.19 4.70 -4.51
C LEU A 92 -6.98 4.30 -3.25
N GLY A 93 -8.31 4.38 -3.33
CA GLY A 93 -9.19 4.15 -2.19
C GLY A 93 -9.49 5.41 -1.41
N GLY A 94 -10.13 5.24 -0.25
CA GLY A 94 -10.68 6.32 0.56
C GLY A 94 -12.15 6.10 0.85
N GLU A 95 -12.85 7.16 1.26
CA GLU A 95 -14.28 7.10 1.58
C GLU A 95 -15.01 8.30 0.97
N VAL A 96 -16.12 8.04 0.27
CA VAL A 96 -17.01 9.08 -0.26
C VAL A 96 -18.42 8.78 0.19
N ASP A 97 -19.05 9.71 0.91
CA ASP A 97 -20.44 9.61 1.39
C ASP A 97 -20.76 8.28 2.11
N GLY A 98 -19.82 7.80 2.93
CA GLY A 98 -19.95 6.54 3.70
C GLY A 98 -19.65 5.27 2.90
N ILE A 99 -19.27 5.38 1.62
CA ILE A 99 -18.78 4.27 0.80
C ILE A 99 -17.25 4.26 0.88
N GLY A 100 -16.70 3.28 1.61
CA GLY A 100 -15.27 3.05 1.72
C GLY A 100 -14.73 2.08 0.66
N GLN A 101 -13.58 2.40 0.08
CA GLN A 101 -12.80 1.52 -0.78
C GLN A 101 -11.38 1.41 -0.23
N LYS A 102 -10.95 0.19 0.10
CA LYS A 102 -9.55 -0.10 0.44
C LYS A 102 -8.86 -0.77 -0.75
N VAL A 103 -7.70 -0.26 -1.13
CA VAL A 103 -6.82 -0.90 -2.11
C VAL A 103 -5.62 -1.47 -1.36
N PHE A 104 -5.41 -2.78 -1.45
CA PHE A 104 -4.30 -3.44 -0.78
C PHE A 104 -2.97 -3.03 -1.42
N GLY A 105 -1.97 -2.76 -0.57
CA GLY A 105 -0.65 -2.30 -0.99
C GLY A 105 -0.56 -0.82 -1.30
N GLU A 106 -1.68 -0.08 -1.24
CA GLU A 106 -1.72 1.37 -1.41
C GLU A 106 -1.54 2.07 -0.06
N PRO A 107 -0.74 3.16 0.01
CA PRO A 107 -0.53 3.86 1.26
C PRO A 107 -1.77 4.65 1.69
N GLN A 108 -2.01 4.68 2.99
CA GLN A 108 -3.00 5.55 3.61
C GLN A 108 -2.28 6.69 4.33
N LEU A 109 -2.30 7.87 3.69
CA LEU A 109 -1.74 9.09 4.26
C LEU A 109 -2.75 9.71 5.22
N ARG A 110 -2.40 9.76 6.50
CA ARG A 110 -3.30 10.25 7.55
C ARG A 110 -3.00 11.69 7.90
N TRP A 111 -4.07 12.47 8.08
CA TRP A 111 -3.99 13.86 8.49
C TRP A 111 -3.11 14.06 9.73
N GLY A 112 -2.21 15.04 9.68
CA GLY A 112 -1.30 15.39 10.77
C GLY A 112 -0.11 14.43 10.95
N GLU A 113 -0.08 13.28 10.26
CA GLU A 113 1.03 12.35 10.32
C GLU A 113 2.17 12.77 9.37
N ARG A 114 3.39 12.37 9.72
CA ARG A 114 4.62 12.68 8.99
C ARG A 114 5.07 11.44 8.22
N TYR A 115 5.56 11.62 7.01
CA TYR A 115 6.02 10.55 6.14
C TYR A 115 7.31 10.95 5.42
N LEU A 116 8.20 9.98 5.23
CA LEU A 116 9.22 10.01 4.18
C LEU A 116 8.58 9.46 2.91
N LEU A 117 8.49 10.28 1.87
CA LEU A 117 7.79 10.00 0.63
C LEU A 117 8.77 9.98 -0.54
N PHE A 118 8.68 8.92 -1.34
CA PHE A 118 9.31 8.74 -2.64
C PHE A 118 8.21 8.92 -3.69
N LEU A 119 8.28 9.99 -4.45
CA LEU A 119 7.17 10.48 -5.28
C LEU A 119 7.55 10.51 -6.75
N GLU A 120 6.69 9.94 -7.59
CA GLU A 120 6.72 10.11 -9.05
C GLU A 120 5.59 11.05 -9.48
N GLU A 121 5.86 11.90 -10.46
CA GLU A 121 4.85 12.74 -11.08
C GLU A 121 3.89 11.87 -11.88
N TYR A 122 2.62 11.92 -11.50
CA TYR A 122 1.55 11.25 -12.20
C TYR A 122 0.82 12.25 -13.10
N PRO A 123 0.84 12.06 -14.44
CA PRO A 123 0.09 12.90 -15.36
C PRO A 123 -1.41 12.63 -15.20
N ALA A 124 -2.02 13.21 -14.17
CA ALA A 124 -3.46 13.26 -14.02
C ALA A 124 -3.98 14.46 -14.83
N GLY A 125 -4.90 14.19 -15.76
CA GLY A 125 -5.49 15.18 -16.67
C GLY A 125 -6.35 16.24 -15.96
N GLY A 126 -5.75 17.10 -15.16
CA GLY A 126 -6.41 18.11 -14.34
C GLY A 126 -5.65 19.43 -14.33
N GLY A 127 -5.78 20.19 -15.42
CA GLY A 127 -5.44 21.62 -15.48
C GLY A 127 -3.94 22.00 -15.37
N PRO A 128 -3.56 23.20 -15.83
CA PRO A 128 -2.15 23.56 -16.11
C PRO A 128 -1.31 24.04 -14.90
N SER A 129 -1.66 23.76 -13.64
CA SER A 129 -0.93 24.43 -12.52
C SER A 129 -0.64 23.64 -11.24
N SER A 130 -0.85 22.33 -11.17
CA SER A 130 -0.33 21.54 -10.03
C SER A 130 -0.08 20.11 -10.46
N ALA A 131 1.18 19.70 -10.52
CA ALA A 131 1.56 18.30 -10.68
C ALA A 131 0.90 17.47 -9.57
N ILE A 132 0.37 16.30 -9.92
CA ILE A 132 -0.13 15.33 -8.96
C ILE A 132 0.92 14.24 -8.85
N PHE A 133 1.23 13.82 -7.64
CA PHE A 133 2.24 12.80 -7.38
C PHE A 133 1.60 11.50 -6.91
N ARG A 134 2.32 10.39 -7.05
CA ARG A 134 2.01 9.10 -6.43
C ARG A 134 3.24 8.55 -5.72
N ALA A 135 3.03 7.69 -4.74
CA ALA A 135 4.13 7.00 -4.08
C ALA A 135 4.73 5.93 -5.00
N VAL A 136 6.05 6.01 -5.23
CA VAL A 136 6.80 4.99 -5.96
C VAL A 136 6.64 3.64 -5.27
N GLY A 137 6.32 2.59 -6.03
CA GLY A 137 6.14 1.26 -5.44
C GLY A 137 5.00 1.16 -4.42
N MET A 138 4.02 2.06 -4.51
CA MET A 138 2.83 2.12 -3.65
C MET A 138 3.23 2.32 -2.16
N SER A 139 2.80 1.45 -1.23
CA SER A 139 3.10 1.58 0.20
C SER A 139 4.60 1.56 0.53
N GLN A 140 5.46 1.04 -0.37
CA GLN A 140 6.92 1.04 -0.17
C GLN A 140 7.52 2.45 -0.23
N GLY A 141 6.99 3.31 -1.09
CA GLY A 141 7.44 4.70 -1.24
C GLY A 141 6.82 5.68 -0.25
N ALA A 142 6.00 5.21 0.69
CA ALA A 142 5.38 6.07 1.70
C ALA A 142 5.63 5.51 3.09
N LEU A 143 6.70 5.96 3.74
CA LEU A 143 7.16 5.42 5.01
C LEU A 143 6.76 6.34 6.17
N PRO A 144 5.91 5.90 7.11
CA PRO A 144 5.52 6.72 8.25
C PRO A 144 6.71 7.08 9.13
N VAL A 145 6.67 8.28 9.70
CA VAL A 145 7.63 8.77 10.68
C VAL A 145 6.91 8.99 12.00
N VAL A 146 7.35 8.27 13.03
CA VAL A 146 6.76 8.32 14.37
C VAL A 146 7.74 8.93 15.35
N ASP A 147 7.27 9.89 16.14
CA ASP A 147 8.04 10.47 17.23
C ASP A 147 7.99 9.54 18.46
N GLY A 148 9.13 9.33 19.13
CA GLY A 148 9.23 8.47 20.31
C GLY A 148 10.29 8.92 21.32
N PRO A 149 10.41 8.22 22.47
CA PRO A 149 11.34 8.60 23.54
C PRO A 149 12.82 8.64 23.14
N GLY A 150 13.19 7.99 22.03
CA GLY A 150 14.53 7.98 21.45
C GLY A 150 14.67 8.86 20.20
N GLY A 151 13.73 9.80 19.97
CA GLY A 151 13.66 10.61 18.76
C GLY A 151 12.74 10.03 17.69
N ALA A 152 12.66 10.72 16.56
CA ALA A 152 11.85 10.31 15.41
C ALA A 152 12.43 9.05 14.75
N ARG A 153 11.54 8.16 14.30
CA ARG A 153 11.90 6.92 13.61
C ARG A 153 11.07 6.76 12.34
N VAL A 154 11.70 6.30 11.27
CA VAL A 154 10.99 5.81 10.09
C VAL A 154 10.57 4.37 10.36
N VAL A 155 9.33 4.02 10.08
CA VAL A 155 8.79 2.68 10.26
C VAL A 155 8.33 2.09 8.92
N PRO A 156 8.33 0.75 8.77
CA PRO A 156 7.70 0.12 7.62
C PRO A 156 6.23 0.52 7.51
N ASN A 157 5.73 0.70 6.29
CA ASN A 157 4.33 1.05 6.09
C ASN A 157 3.43 -0.14 6.52
N PRO A 158 2.44 0.07 7.41
CA PRO A 158 1.57 -1.00 7.88
C PRO A 158 0.65 -1.59 6.79
N ASP A 159 0.46 -0.89 5.67
CA ASP A 159 -0.34 -1.34 4.52
C ASP A 159 0.54 -1.98 3.41
N LEU A 160 1.77 -2.42 3.74
CA LEU A 160 2.58 -3.24 2.82
C LEU A 160 1.85 -4.57 2.51
N PRO A 161 1.70 -4.95 1.23
CA PRO A 161 1.17 -6.26 0.88
C PRO A 161 2.26 -7.33 1.07
N GLU A 162 1.87 -8.61 0.97
CA GLU A 162 2.85 -9.68 0.88
C GLU A 162 3.72 -9.47 -0.37
N LEU A 163 5.03 -9.27 -0.16
CA LEU A 163 5.99 -9.00 -1.21
C LEU A 163 6.59 -10.32 -1.69
N VAL A 164 6.62 -10.54 -3.00
CA VAL A 164 7.25 -11.74 -3.59
C VAL A 164 8.71 -11.44 -3.94
N GLU A 165 9.61 -12.24 -3.38
CA GLU A 165 11.04 -12.16 -3.69
C GLU A 165 11.32 -12.61 -5.14
N PRO A 166 12.14 -11.89 -5.91
CA PRO A 166 12.58 -12.36 -7.22
C PRO A 166 13.50 -13.59 -7.06
N GLY A 167 13.28 -14.62 -7.87
CA GLY A 167 14.07 -15.85 -7.85
C GLY A 167 15.56 -15.62 -8.16
N VAL A 168 16.40 -15.92 -7.14
CA VAL A 168 17.86 -16.20 -7.14
C VAL A 168 18.81 -14.99 -7.30
N GLU A 169 19.27 -14.40 -6.18
CA GLU A 169 20.58 -14.62 -5.50
C GLU A 169 20.89 -13.52 -4.44
N MET A 170 20.04 -12.51 -4.33
CA MET A 170 19.98 -11.62 -3.16
C MET A 170 18.53 -11.48 -2.72
N SER A 171 18.23 -11.82 -1.47
CA SER A 171 16.93 -11.53 -0.87
C SER A 171 16.73 -10.02 -0.90
N VAL A 172 15.82 -9.54 -1.75
CA VAL A 172 15.38 -8.15 -1.73
C VAL A 172 14.06 -8.17 -0.99
N GLY A 173 14.13 -8.05 0.33
CA GLY A 173 13.00 -7.66 1.16
C GLY A 173 12.65 -6.18 0.94
N PRO A 174 11.60 -5.66 1.57
CA PRO A 174 11.39 -4.21 1.59
C PRO A 174 12.66 -3.55 2.13
N TRP A 175 13.11 -2.45 1.51
CA TRP A 175 14.32 -1.76 1.96
C TRP A 175 14.28 -1.40 3.45
N LEU A 176 13.10 -1.06 3.97
CA LEU A 176 12.85 -0.87 5.40
C LEU A 176 11.93 -1.97 5.93
N ASP A 177 12.50 -2.93 6.63
CA ASP A 177 11.81 -4.07 7.26
C ASP A 177 11.57 -3.87 8.77
N VAL A 178 12.39 -3.02 9.41
CA VAL A 178 12.28 -2.67 10.84
C VAL A 178 12.37 -1.16 11.08
N PRO A 179 11.78 -0.63 12.17
CA PRO A 179 11.91 0.76 12.55
C PRO A 179 13.36 1.23 12.73
N ARG A 180 13.77 2.30 12.03
CA ARG A 180 15.12 2.88 12.11
C ARG A 180 15.08 4.36 12.53
N PRO A 181 16.13 4.88 13.19
CA PRO A 181 16.22 6.31 13.51
C PRO A 181 16.10 7.19 12.25
N LEU A 182 15.35 8.29 12.34
CA LEU A 182 15.10 9.17 11.19
C LEU A 182 16.40 9.67 10.57
N GLU A 183 17.34 10.17 11.38
CA GLU A 183 18.59 10.74 10.89
C GLU A 183 19.46 9.74 10.11
N ASP A 184 19.52 8.48 10.57
CA ASP A 184 20.25 7.42 9.89
C ASP A 184 19.65 7.15 8.50
N VAL A 185 18.31 7.10 8.44
CA VAL A 185 17.58 6.87 7.19
C VAL A 185 17.74 8.04 6.23
N LEU A 186 17.61 9.28 6.71
CA LEU A 186 17.81 10.47 5.87
C LEU A 186 19.24 10.54 5.33
N THR A 187 20.24 10.15 6.12
CA THR A 187 21.64 10.10 5.68
C THR A 187 21.82 9.09 4.54
N GLU A 188 21.24 7.90 4.65
CA GLU A 188 21.30 6.87 3.61
C GLU A 188 20.57 7.29 2.33
N VAL A 189 19.41 7.94 2.46
CA VAL A 189 18.63 8.45 1.32
C VAL A 189 19.38 9.56 0.59
N ARG A 190 20.00 10.51 1.31
CA ARG A 190 20.80 11.58 0.69
C ARG A 190 21.97 11.01 -0.11
N ALA A 191 22.68 10.02 0.45
CA ALA A 191 23.76 9.35 -0.26
C ALA A 191 23.26 8.68 -1.56
N ALA A 192 22.12 7.99 -1.51
CA ALA A 192 21.53 7.37 -2.69
C ALA A 192 21.06 8.39 -3.74
N VAL A 193 20.53 9.55 -3.31
CA VAL A 193 20.15 10.66 -4.21
C VAL A 193 21.38 11.25 -4.90
N ASP A 194 22.47 11.48 -4.15
CA ASP A 194 23.72 12.00 -4.70
C ASP A 194 24.33 11.04 -5.73
N GLU A 195 24.25 9.73 -5.48
CA GLU A 195 24.70 8.68 -6.41
C GLU A 195 23.85 8.62 -7.69
N ALA A 196 22.53 8.76 -7.59
CA ALA A 196 21.63 8.74 -8.74
C ALA A 196 21.72 10.01 -9.62
N GLY A 197 22.13 11.14 -9.03
CA GLY A 197 22.27 12.42 -9.73
C GLY A 197 23.58 12.61 -10.50
N ASN A 198 24.56 11.69 -10.36
CA ASN A 198 25.89 11.78 -10.96
C ASN A 198 26.06 10.89 -12.19
#